data_AF-A0A540KLG6-F1
#
_entry.id   AF-A0A540KLG6-F1
#
_cell.length_a   1.000
_cell.length_b   1.000
_cell.length_c   1.000
_cell.angle_alpha   90.00
_cell.angle_beta   90.00
_cell.angle_gamma   90.00
#
_symmetry.space_group_name_H-M   'P 1'
#
loop_
_entity.id
_entity.type
_entity.pdbx_description
1 polymer ?
#
loop_
_entity_poly.entity_id
_entity_poly.type
_entity_poly.pdbx_seq_one_letter_code
_entity_poly.pdbx_strand_id
1 'polypeptide(L)'
;MESINHLKGYGKVNPETLANPEPPKPQKRISSAVAISAVICLTLVITLAIAALIHESTTESHDESQPQSLSNSAESTIKTVCNVTRYPDSCFRSISALNRSPNPDPEAIFKLSLEISAAELSRLLALFKTVNSDPATQDCVSQLEEAISRVNDSASAMRVDPGEKALTGDKVKDIQTWLSSAVTDQETCLDGLEEMGSTAVEAVKSEMNKSKEYSSNSLAIVANFKGILDKFNIPLH
;
A
#
# COMPACT_ATOMS: atom_id res chain seq x y z
N MET A 1 -37.96 -6.28 66.53
CA MET A 1 -38.65 -5.37 65.59
C MET A 1 -38.31 -5.87 64.20
N GLU A 2 -39.07 -6.81 63.61
CA GLU A 2 -40.45 -6.65 63.07
C GLU A 2 -40.55 -5.36 62.24
N SER A 3 -40.91 -5.37 60.95
CA SER A 3 -42.07 -6.09 60.42
C SER A 3 -41.93 -6.46 58.94
N ILE A 4 -42.42 -7.65 58.61
CA ILE A 4 -42.77 -8.12 57.26
C ILE A 4 -44.20 -7.64 56.98
N ASN A 5 -44.49 -7.22 55.75
CA ASN A 5 -45.87 -7.21 55.24
C ASN A 5 -45.97 -8.06 53.97
N HIS A 6 -46.50 -9.25 54.19
CA HIS A 6 -47.08 -10.20 53.24
C HIS A 6 -48.59 -10.16 53.46
N LEU A 7 -49.43 -10.25 52.42
CA LEU A 7 -50.86 -10.66 52.40
C LEU A 7 -51.44 -10.22 51.03
N LYS A 8 -52.33 -10.92 50.33
CA LYS A 8 -53.00 -12.23 50.43
C LYS A 8 -53.98 -12.29 49.24
N GLY A 9 -54.28 -13.49 48.72
CA GLY A 9 -55.45 -13.64 47.86
C GLY A 9 -55.62 -15.00 47.18
N TYR A 10 -55.91 -16.04 47.96
CA TYR A 10 -56.34 -17.35 47.47
C TYR A 10 -57.84 -17.38 47.12
N GLY A 11 -58.19 -18.19 46.11
CA GLY A 11 -59.30 -19.14 46.21
C GLY A 11 -60.54 -18.87 45.34
N LYS A 12 -60.83 -19.79 44.41
CA LYS A 12 -61.83 -20.88 44.60
C LYS A 12 -62.08 -21.60 43.27
N VAL A 13 -61.93 -22.92 43.30
CA VAL A 13 -62.47 -23.87 42.31
C VAL A 13 -63.85 -24.33 42.76
N ASN A 14 -64.74 -24.60 41.80
CA ASN A 14 -66.01 -25.28 42.00
C ASN A 14 -66.38 -26.11 40.73
N PRO A 15 -67.29 -27.08 40.85
CA PRO A 15 -67.08 -28.45 40.40
C PRO A 15 -67.87 -28.86 39.14
N GLU A 16 -67.59 -30.07 38.68
CA GLU A 16 -68.17 -30.81 37.55
C GLU A 16 -69.71 -30.77 37.48
N THR A 17 -70.27 -30.65 36.26
CA THR A 17 -71.56 -31.28 35.92
C THR A 17 -71.64 -31.62 34.43
N LEU A 18 -71.73 -32.94 34.21
CA LEU A 18 -72.32 -33.75 33.13
C LEU A 18 -73.10 -33.09 31.97
N ALA A 19 -72.90 -33.73 30.80
CA ALA A 19 -73.88 -34.10 29.75
C ALA A 19 -74.26 -33.10 28.63
N ASN A 20 -74.05 -33.59 27.40
CA ASN A 20 -74.66 -33.21 26.10
C ASN A 20 -76.20 -33.14 26.15
N PRO A 21 -76.91 -32.33 25.32
CA PRO A 21 -77.15 -32.69 23.90
C PRO A 21 -77.37 -31.56 22.84
N GLU A 22 -77.05 -31.96 21.60
CA GLU A 22 -77.55 -31.58 20.24
C GLU A 22 -77.36 -30.18 19.58
N PRO A 23 -77.25 -30.14 18.22
CA PRO A 23 -76.57 -29.10 17.44
C PRO A 23 -77.53 -28.05 16.82
N PRO A 24 -77.00 -26.90 16.37
CA PRO A 24 -77.27 -26.55 14.96
C PRO A 24 -76.16 -25.79 14.21
N LYS A 25 -75.98 -26.27 12.98
CA LYS A 25 -75.72 -25.57 11.70
C LYS A 25 -74.33 -24.95 11.38
N PRO A 26 -73.91 -25.06 10.11
CA PRO A 26 -72.52 -24.92 9.72
C PRO A 26 -72.17 -23.46 9.43
N GLN A 27 -71.06 -22.98 9.98
CA GLN A 27 -70.41 -21.77 9.51
C GLN A 27 -69.08 -22.14 8.87
N LYS A 28 -69.00 -21.94 7.56
CA LYS A 28 -67.85 -22.22 6.70
C LYS A 28 -66.58 -21.57 7.28
N ARG A 29 -65.71 -22.37 7.89
CA ARG A 29 -64.32 -22.00 8.19
C ARG A 29 -63.41 -22.60 7.14
N ILE A 30 -63.33 -21.92 5.99
CA ILE A 30 -62.24 -22.06 5.02
C ILE A 30 -62.09 -20.62 4.51
N SER A 31 -61.09 -19.84 4.93
CA SER A 31 -59.77 -19.78 4.27
C SER A 31 -59.02 -18.58 4.86
N SER A 32 -58.37 -18.70 6.02
CA SER A 32 -57.42 -17.67 6.50
C SER A 32 -55.96 -18.13 6.44
N ALA A 33 -55.70 -19.41 6.21
CA ALA A 33 -54.34 -19.93 6.02
C ALA A 33 -53.83 -19.76 4.57
N VAL A 34 -54.72 -19.85 3.57
CA VAL A 34 -54.35 -19.70 2.14
C VAL A 34 -53.98 -18.25 1.82
N ALA A 35 -54.68 -17.28 2.40
CA ALA A 35 -54.40 -15.86 2.19
C ALA A 35 -53.04 -15.44 2.79
N ILE A 36 -52.71 -15.91 3.99
CA ILE A 36 -51.42 -15.60 4.65
C ILE A 36 -50.27 -16.27 3.89
N SER A 37 -50.44 -17.52 3.47
CA SER A 37 -49.45 -18.22 2.64
C SER A 37 -49.24 -17.54 1.30
N ALA A 38 -50.30 -17.04 0.65
CA ALA A 38 -50.22 -16.34 -0.62
C ALA A 38 -49.47 -15.00 -0.48
N VAL A 39 -49.72 -14.25 0.60
CA VAL A 39 -49.02 -12.98 0.87
C VAL A 39 -47.52 -13.22 1.13
N ILE A 40 -47.15 -14.24 1.91
CA ILE A 40 -45.75 -14.58 2.18
C ILE A 40 -45.04 -14.98 0.87
N CYS A 41 -45.65 -15.83 0.06
CA CYS A 41 -45.09 -16.22 -1.24
C CYS A 41 -44.92 -15.00 -2.17
N LEU A 42 -45.90 -14.09 -2.23
CA LEU A 42 -45.80 -12.87 -3.03
C LEU A 42 -44.65 -11.96 -2.55
N THR A 43 -44.50 -11.77 -1.24
CA THR A 43 -43.38 -10.97 -0.72
C THR A 43 -42.02 -11.58 -1.05
N LEU A 44 -41.87 -12.91 -0.92
CA LEU A 44 -40.62 -13.61 -1.25
C LEU A 44 -40.27 -13.50 -2.75
N VAL A 45 -41.25 -13.68 -3.62
CA VAL A 45 -41.06 -13.56 -5.07
C VAL A 45 -40.68 -12.13 -5.47
N ILE A 46 -41.33 -11.12 -4.87
CA ILE A 46 -41.01 -9.71 -5.12
C ILE A 46 -39.60 -9.37 -4.62
N THR A 47 -39.19 -9.84 -3.44
CA THR A 47 -37.82 -9.62 -2.94
C THR A 47 -36.77 -10.31 -3.80
N LEU A 48 -37.03 -11.52 -4.30
CA LEU A 48 -36.11 -12.22 -5.20
C LEU A 48 -36.04 -11.56 -6.58
N ALA A 49 -37.16 -11.08 -7.11
CA ALA A 49 -37.18 -10.34 -8.36
C ALA A 49 -36.44 -9.00 -8.26
N ILE A 50 -36.63 -8.25 -7.16
CA ILE A 50 -35.88 -7.01 -6.92
C ILE A 50 -34.39 -7.31 -6.70
N ALA A 51 -34.03 -8.38 -5.96
CA ALA A 51 -32.64 -8.78 -5.78
C ALA A 51 -31.98 -9.23 -7.10
N ALA A 52 -32.71 -9.93 -7.97
CA ALA A 52 -32.24 -10.30 -9.30
C ALA A 52 -32.08 -9.06 -10.21
N LEU A 53 -33.02 -8.11 -10.17
CA LEU A 53 -32.92 -6.85 -10.91
C LEU A 53 -31.78 -5.95 -10.38
N ILE A 54 -31.48 -5.97 -9.08
CA ILE A 54 -30.32 -5.29 -8.48
C ILE A 54 -29.01 -6.01 -8.82
N HIS A 55 -29.03 -7.35 -8.89
CA HIS A 55 -27.87 -8.14 -9.34
C HIS A 55 -27.61 -7.94 -10.85
N GLU A 56 -28.65 -7.73 -11.66
CA GLU A 56 -28.57 -7.43 -13.09
C GLU A 56 -28.13 -5.97 -13.35
N SER A 57 -28.52 -5.02 -12.47
CA SER A 57 -28.10 -3.60 -12.55
C SER A 57 -26.82 -3.27 -11.78
N THR A 58 -26.27 -4.21 -11.00
CA THR A 58 -24.92 -4.14 -10.40
C THR A 58 -23.99 -5.21 -10.98
N THR A 59 -24.24 -5.58 -12.23
CA THR A 59 -23.15 -6.00 -13.09
C THR A 59 -22.93 -4.85 -14.05
N GLU A 60 -22.24 -3.81 -13.56
CA GLU A 60 -21.44 -3.03 -14.49
C GLU A 60 -20.42 -4.00 -15.07
N SER A 61 -20.79 -4.62 -16.18
CA SER A 61 -19.85 -5.06 -17.18
C SER A 61 -19.12 -3.81 -17.64
N HIS A 62 -18.09 -3.45 -16.87
CA HIS A 62 -16.90 -2.85 -17.42
C HIS A 62 -16.44 -3.83 -18.50
N ASP A 63 -16.82 -3.55 -19.74
CA ASP A 63 -16.14 -4.02 -20.92
C ASP A 63 -14.76 -3.35 -20.94
N GLU A 64 -13.89 -3.78 -20.02
CA GLU A 64 -12.45 -3.59 -20.12
C GLU A 64 -11.86 -4.87 -20.65
N SER A 65 -11.73 -4.90 -21.97
CA SER A 65 -10.77 -5.74 -22.65
C SER A 65 -9.33 -5.32 -22.23
N GLN A 66 -8.89 -5.86 -21.07
CA GLN A 66 -7.50 -6.02 -20.58
C GLN A 66 -6.75 -4.78 -20.02
N PRO A 67 -6.19 -4.86 -18.78
CA PRO A 67 -4.73 -5.06 -18.64
C PRO A 67 -4.26 -5.94 -17.45
N GLN A 68 -5.06 -6.85 -16.91
CA GLN A 68 -4.64 -7.67 -15.74
C GLN A 68 -3.32 -8.44 -15.97
N SER A 69 -3.08 -8.99 -17.16
CA SER A 69 -1.82 -9.70 -17.46
C SER A 69 -0.60 -8.77 -17.60
N LEU A 70 -0.81 -7.51 -18.00
CA LEU A 70 0.25 -6.52 -18.19
C LEU A 70 0.62 -5.87 -16.86
N SER A 71 -0.37 -5.58 -16.00
CA SER A 71 -0.12 -5.16 -14.61
C SER A 71 0.70 -6.20 -13.85
N ASN A 72 0.37 -7.49 -14.05
CA ASN A 72 1.13 -8.60 -13.45
C ASN A 72 2.59 -8.67 -13.95
N SER A 73 2.84 -8.27 -15.21
CA SER A 73 4.19 -8.23 -15.81
C SER A 73 5.06 -7.16 -15.14
N ALA A 74 4.58 -5.91 -15.09
CA ALA A 74 5.30 -4.82 -14.43
C ALA A 74 5.57 -5.13 -12.95
N GLU A 75 4.57 -5.62 -12.23
CA GLU A 75 4.71 -6.01 -10.83
C GLU A 75 5.81 -7.06 -10.63
N SER A 76 5.83 -8.10 -11.47
CA SER A 76 6.84 -9.17 -11.40
C SER A 76 8.26 -8.64 -11.66
N THR A 77 8.44 -7.78 -12.66
CA THR A 77 9.74 -7.17 -12.95
C THR A 77 10.21 -6.29 -11.79
N ILE A 78 9.33 -5.41 -11.28
CA ILE A 78 9.66 -4.53 -10.15
C ILE A 78 10.03 -5.36 -8.91
N LYS A 79 9.27 -6.41 -8.58
CA LYS A 79 9.61 -7.33 -7.49
C LYS A 79 10.98 -7.98 -7.69
N THR A 80 11.27 -8.42 -8.90
CA THR A 80 12.56 -9.06 -9.22
C THR A 80 13.73 -8.12 -9.00
N VAL A 81 13.60 -6.85 -9.38
CA VAL A 81 14.61 -5.81 -9.15
C VAL A 81 14.69 -5.45 -7.66
N CYS A 82 13.56 -5.21 -6.99
CA CYS A 82 13.54 -4.80 -5.59
C CYS A 82 13.96 -5.90 -4.61
N ASN A 83 13.87 -7.18 -4.97
CA ASN A 83 14.28 -8.28 -4.10
C ASN A 83 15.78 -8.32 -3.79
N VAL A 84 16.62 -7.60 -4.55
CA VAL A 84 18.05 -7.49 -4.24
C VAL A 84 18.36 -6.43 -3.19
N THR A 85 17.38 -5.60 -2.81
CA THR A 85 17.59 -4.48 -1.89
C THR A 85 17.39 -4.88 -0.44
N ARG A 86 17.94 -4.07 0.47
CA ARG A 86 17.73 -4.22 1.92
C ARG A 86 16.31 -3.85 2.35
N TYR A 87 15.63 -3.02 1.55
CA TYR A 87 14.28 -2.51 1.82
C TYR A 87 13.35 -2.83 0.64
N PRO A 88 13.05 -4.12 0.40
CA PRO A 88 12.34 -4.56 -0.81
C PRO A 88 10.93 -3.99 -0.90
N ASP A 89 10.20 -3.90 0.22
CA ASP A 89 8.84 -3.35 0.25
C ASP A 89 8.81 -1.85 -0.08
N SER A 90 9.79 -1.11 0.42
CA SER A 90 9.92 0.32 0.14
C SER A 90 10.29 0.58 -1.31
N CYS A 91 11.28 -0.16 -1.83
CA CYS A 91 11.64 -0.15 -3.24
C CYS A 91 10.41 -0.44 -4.10
N PHE A 92 9.70 -1.54 -3.82
CA PHE A 92 8.53 -1.94 -4.60
C PHE A 92 7.43 -0.88 -4.59
N ARG A 93 7.06 -0.37 -3.40
CA ARG A 93 5.99 0.62 -3.25
C ARG A 93 6.32 1.94 -3.96
N SER A 94 7.52 2.46 -3.76
CA SER A 94 7.95 3.73 -4.34
C SER A 94 8.06 3.68 -5.87
N ILE A 95 8.65 2.61 -6.40
CA ILE A 95 8.76 2.40 -7.85
C ILE A 95 7.38 2.17 -8.46
N SER A 96 6.54 1.32 -7.87
CA SER A 96 5.20 1.03 -8.39
C SER A 96 4.31 2.26 -8.43
N ALA A 97 4.45 3.19 -7.48
CA ALA A 97 3.68 4.43 -7.44
C ALA A 97 4.02 5.40 -8.60
N LEU A 98 5.24 5.34 -9.13
CA LEU A 98 5.71 6.24 -10.18
C LEU A 98 5.82 5.58 -11.56
N ASN A 99 5.96 4.24 -11.62
CA ASN A 99 6.07 3.51 -12.87
C ASN A 99 4.79 3.69 -13.71
N ARG A 100 4.98 4.09 -14.98
CA ARG A 100 3.91 4.24 -15.97
C ARG A 100 3.98 3.22 -17.09
N SER A 101 5.06 2.42 -17.15
CA SER A 101 5.22 1.40 -18.17
C SER A 101 4.49 0.12 -17.77
N PRO A 102 3.68 -0.49 -18.65
CA PRO A 102 3.11 -1.81 -18.41
C PRO A 102 4.17 -2.93 -18.47
N ASN A 103 5.33 -2.67 -19.06
CA ASN A 103 6.45 -3.61 -19.16
C ASN A 103 7.76 -2.83 -18.98
N PRO A 104 8.08 -2.37 -17.77
CA PRO A 104 9.35 -1.71 -17.51
C PRO A 104 10.49 -2.73 -17.64
N ASP A 105 11.60 -2.32 -18.26
CA ASP A 105 12.84 -3.10 -18.20
C ASP A 105 13.63 -2.77 -16.91
N PRO A 106 14.62 -3.61 -16.52
CA PRO A 106 15.41 -3.36 -15.32
C PRO A 106 16.21 -2.06 -15.31
N GLU A 107 16.64 -1.55 -16.47
CA GLU A 107 17.37 -0.28 -16.58
C GLU A 107 16.45 0.90 -16.28
N ALA A 108 15.23 0.88 -16.78
CA ALA A 108 14.19 1.87 -16.51
C ALA A 108 13.79 1.87 -15.03
N ILE A 109 13.68 0.69 -14.41
CA ILE A 109 13.39 0.56 -12.96
C ILE A 109 14.54 1.15 -12.14
N PHE A 110 15.79 0.84 -12.49
CA PHE A 110 16.95 1.39 -11.79
C PHE A 110 17.04 2.91 -11.96
N LYS A 111 16.82 3.43 -13.17
CA LYS A 111 16.77 4.88 -13.40
C LYS A 111 15.69 5.54 -12.53
N LEU A 112 14.51 4.94 -12.45
CA LEU A 112 13.43 5.44 -11.60
C LEU A 112 13.80 5.42 -10.11
N SER A 113 14.56 4.42 -9.64
CA SER A 113 15.04 4.39 -8.25
C SER A 113 16.00 5.54 -7.95
N LEU A 114 16.86 5.92 -8.90
CA LEU A 114 17.75 7.09 -8.79
C LEU A 114 16.94 8.39 -8.71
N GLU A 115 15.92 8.55 -9.54
CA GLU A 115 15.02 9.72 -9.54
C GLU A 115 14.29 9.87 -8.20
N ILE A 116 13.80 8.75 -7.64
CA ILE A 116 13.19 8.72 -6.29
C ILE A 116 14.20 9.14 -5.22
N SER A 117 15.42 8.60 -5.26
CA SER A 117 16.47 8.96 -4.31
C SER A 117 16.83 10.45 -4.37
N ALA A 118 16.96 11.02 -5.57
CA ALA A 118 17.28 12.43 -5.76
C ALA A 118 16.14 13.34 -5.25
N ALA A 119 14.89 12.95 -5.49
CA ALA A 119 13.73 13.70 -5.02
C ALA A 119 13.63 13.72 -3.49
N GLU A 120 13.88 12.60 -2.81
CA GLU A 120 13.81 12.52 -1.34
C GLU A 120 15.00 13.23 -0.68
N LEU A 121 16.21 13.16 -1.24
CA LEU A 121 17.33 14.00 -0.82
C LEU A 121 17.02 15.49 -0.98
N SER A 122 16.40 15.89 -2.10
CA SER A 122 16.00 17.29 -2.33
C SER A 122 14.95 17.76 -1.31
N ARG A 123 14.00 16.88 -0.96
CA ARG A 123 13.00 17.13 0.07
C ARG A 123 13.63 17.29 1.46
N LEU A 124 14.60 16.43 1.77
CA LEU A 124 15.38 16.51 3.00
C LEU A 124 16.17 17.82 3.07
N LEU A 125 16.88 18.19 2.00
CA LEU A 125 17.59 19.46 1.92
C LEU A 125 16.65 20.66 2.12
N ALA A 126 15.43 20.61 1.58
CA ALA A 126 14.43 21.65 1.81
C ALA A 126 13.99 21.73 3.28
N LEU A 127 13.86 20.59 3.97
CA LEU A 127 13.59 20.55 5.42
C LEU A 127 14.72 21.20 6.22
N PHE A 128 15.98 20.94 5.85
CA PHE A 128 17.15 21.57 6.49
C PHE A 128 17.15 23.11 6.38
N LYS A 129 16.53 23.67 5.34
CA LYS A 129 16.36 25.13 5.22
C LYS A 129 15.35 25.73 6.19
N THR A 130 14.55 24.89 6.87
CA THR A 130 13.52 25.32 7.83
C THR A 130 13.94 25.16 9.29
N VAL A 131 15.02 24.43 9.57
CA VAL A 131 15.55 24.24 10.92
C VAL A 131 16.59 25.29 11.28
N ASN A 132 17.01 25.35 12.54
CA ASN A 132 17.98 26.32 13.01
C ASN A 132 19.32 26.15 12.28
N SER A 133 19.87 27.25 11.78
CA SER A 133 21.12 27.25 11.00
C SER A 133 22.35 27.33 11.90
N ASP A 134 22.59 26.30 12.71
CA ASP A 134 23.85 26.16 13.44
C ASP A 134 24.98 25.61 12.53
N PRO A 135 26.26 25.70 12.93
CA PRO A 135 27.36 25.21 12.10
C PRO A 135 27.27 23.73 11.72
N ALA A 136 26.76 22.87 12.60
CA ALA A 136 26.59 21.44 12.32
C ALA A 136 25.52 21.20 11.25
N THR A 137 24.44 21.99 11.28
CA THR A 137 23.38 22.00 10.28
C THR A 137 23.90 22.45 8.92
N GLN A 138 24.78 23.47 8.89
CA GLN A 138 25.41 23.93 7.64
C GLN A 138 26.37 22.90 7.05
N ASP A 139 27.18 22.24 7.88
CA ASP A 139 28.05 21.14 7.43
C ASP A 139 27.22 19.98 6.87
N CYS A 140 26.16 19.59 7.57
CA CYS A 140 25.23 18.58 7.07
C CYS A 140 24.60 18.97 5.73
N VAL A 141 24.18 20.23 5.56
CA VAL A 141 23.63 20.73 4.29
C VAL A 141 24.62 20.51 3.15
N SER A 142 25.91 20.80 3.35
CA SER A 142 26.94 20.53 2.37
C SER A 142 27.08 19.03 2.05
N GLN A 143 27.06 18.15 3.07
CA GLN A 143 27.06 16.70 2.85
C GLN A 143 25.85 16.25 1.99
N LEU A 144 24.66 16.80 2.25
CA LEU A 144 23.45 16.47 1.49
C LEU A 144 23.49 17.00 0.05
N GLU A 145 24.06 18.18 -0.17
CA GLU A 145 24.28 18.71 -1.52
C GLU A 145 25.21 17.79 -2.32
N GLU A 146 26.26 17.25 -1.71
CA GLU A 146 27.12 16.27 -2.36
C GLU A 146 26.43 14.93 -2.59
N ALA A 147 25.64 14.43 -1.64
CA ALA A 147 24.83 13.25 -1.85
C ALA A 147 23.89 13.40 -3.07
N ILE A 148 23.24 14.56 -3.22
CA ILE A 148 22.38 14.89 -4.37
C ILE A 148 23.20 14.89 -5.66
N SER A 149 24.37 15.53 -5.65
CA SER A 149 25.29 15.58 -6.79
C SER A 149 25.66 14.18 -7.26
N ARG A 150 26.05 13.29 -6.34
CA ARG A 150 26.40 11.88 -6.63
C ARG A 150 25.25 11.07 -7.20
N VAL A 151 24.04 11.24 -6.68
CA VAL A 151 22.85 10.57 -7.23
C VAL A 151 22.52 11.11 -8.64
N ASN A 152 22.69 12.41 -8.88
CA ASN A 152 22.47 13.01 -10.19
C ASN A 152 23.54 12.60 -11.22
N ASP A 153 24.80 12.47 -10.81
CA ASP A 153 25.87 11.91 -11.64
C ASP A 153 25.52 10.46 -12.03
N SER A 154 25.01 9.69 -11.08
CA SER A 154 24.55 8.32 -11.33
C SER A 154 23.42 8.27 -12.37
N ALA A 155 22.40 9.13 -12.22
CA ALA A 155 21.31 9.24 -13.18
C ALA A 155 21.78 9.76 -14.56
N SER A 156 22.84 10.56 -14.58
CA SER A 156 23.43 11.08 -15.82
C SER A 156 24.23 10.01 -16.56
N ALA A 157 24.96 9.15 -15.85
CA ALA A 157 25.67 8.01 -16.44
C ALA A 157 24.73 6.98 -17.09
N MET A 158 23.48 6.91 -16.63
CA MET A 158 22.40 6.12 -17.22
C MET A 158 21.89 6.68 -18.55
N ARG A 159 22.24 7.91 -18.93
CA ARG A 159 21.88 8.45 -20.24
C ARG A 159 22.73 7.80 -21.33
N VAL A 160 22.10 7.59 -22.48
CA VAL A 160 22.72 6.96 -23.64
C VAL A 160 22.75 7.98 -24.76
N ASP A 161 23.95 8.37 -25.19
CA ASP A 161 24.10 9.10 -26.43
C ASP A 161 23.84 8.16 -27.63
N PRO A 162 23.40 8.69 -28.79
CA PRO A 162 23.16 7.87 -29.96
C PRO A 162 24.39 7.03 -30.35
N GLY A 163 24.29 5.70 -30.21
CA GLY A 163 25.35 4.76 -30.54
C GLY A 163 26.17 4.25 -29.34
N GLU A 164 25.94 4.76 -28.13
CA GLU A 164 26.54 4.20 -26.91
C GLU A 164 25.65 3.13 -26.28
N LYS A 165 26.24 2.36 -25.36
CA LYS A 165 25.48 1.40 -24.55
C LYS A 165 25.14 2.02 -23.18
N ALA A 166 23.95 1.72 -22.66
CA ALA A 166 23.41 2.38 -21.47
C ALA A 166 24.27 2.18 -20.22
N LEU A 167 24.41 0.92 -19.79
CA LEU A 167 25.17 0.53 -18.60
C LEU A 167 26.34 -0.39 -19.00
N THR A 168 27.51 0.21 -19.17
CA THR A 168 28.75 -0.56 -19.27
C THR A 168 29.22 -1.01 -17.90
N GLY A 169 30.05 -2.06 -17.84
CA GLY A 169 30.65 -2.52 -16.59
C GLY A 169 31.42 -1.45 -15.82
N ASP A 170 31.99 -0.46 -16.51
CA ASP A 170 32.67 0.66 -15.84
C ASP A 170 31.70 1.71 -15.30
N LYS A 171 30.63 2.04 -16.04
CA LYS A 171 29.54 2.88 -15.53
C LYS A 171 28.90 2.28 -14.27
N VAL A 172 28.72 0.95 -14.22
CA VAL A 172 28.22 0.25 -13.03
C VAL A 172 29.11 0.51 -11.81
N LYS A 173 30.44 0.45 -11.95
CA LYS A 173 31.38 0.69 -10.84
C LYS A 173 31.36 2.14 -10.37
N ASP A 174 31.32 3.09 -11.32
CA ASP A 174 31.27 4.51 -11.01
C ASP A 174 29.98 4.85 -10.26
N ILE A 175 28.84 4.40 -10.78
CA ILE A 175 27.53 4.58 -10.14
C ILE A 175 27.50 3.93 -8.75
N GLN A 176 28.03 2.71 -8.59
CA GLN A 176 28.12 2.06 -7.29
C GLN A 176 28.97 2.88 -6.30
N THR A 177 30.07 3.48 -6.76
CA THR A 177 30.94 4.34 -5.94
C THR A 177 30.21 5.60 -5.52
N TRP A 178 29.56 6.29 -6.46
CA TRP A 178 28.82 7.53 -6.17
C TRP A 178 27.64 7.29 -5.22
N LEU A 179 26.86 6.22 -5.42
CA LEU A 179 25.76 5.88 -4.51
C LEU A 179 26.27 5.45 -3.12
N SER A 180 27.42 4.79 -3.05
CA SER A 180 28.06 4.49 -1.75
C SER A 180 28.47 5.77 -1.02
N SER A 181 29.05 6.74 -1.74
CA SER A 181 29.35 8.07 -1.18
C SER A 181 28.08 8.76 -0.69
N ALA A 182 27.01 8.82 -1.50
CA ALA A 182 25.77 9.48 -1.12
C ALA A 182 25.13 8.90 0.15
N VAL A 183 25.23 7.58 0.36
CA VAL A 183 24.78 6.94 1.60
C VAL A 183 25.66 7.37 2.78
N THR A 184 26.99 7.34 2.62
CA THR A 184 27.95 7.76 3.65
C THR A 184 27.79 9.23 4.02
N ASP A 185 27.54 10.12 3.05
CA ASP A 185 27.38 11.56 3.28
C ASP A 185 26.12 11.82 4.14
N GLN A 186 25.03 11.07 3.90
CA GLN A 186 23.82 11.11 4.72
C GLN A 186 24.06 10.60 6.16
N GLU A 187 24.82 9.51 6.31
CA GLU A 187 25.20 8.98 7.63
C GLU A 187 26.08 9.96 8.39
N THR A 188 27.11 10.49 7.73
CA THR A 188 28.05 11.46 8.30
C THR A 188 27.33 12.73 8.75
N CYS A 189 26.39 13.25 7.95
CA CYS A 189 25.55 14.37 8.38
C CYS A 189 24.82 14.04 9.68
N LEU A 190 24.10 12.90 9.74
CA LEU A 190 23.25 12.58 10.89
C LEU A 190 24.10 12.37 12.14
N ASP A 191 25.20 11.63 12.02
CA ASP A 191 26.14 11.38 13.10
C ASP A 191 26.75 12.70 13.59
N GLY A 192 27.16 13.60 12.68
CA GLY A 192 27.69 14.92 13.04
C GLY A 192 26.70 15.81 13.79
N LEU A 193 25.42 15.78 13.40
CA LEU A 193 24.37 16.50 14.14
C LEU A 193 24.16 15.94 15.55
N GLU A 194 24.19 14.61 15.69
CA GLU A 194 24.02 13.92 16.97
C GLU A 194 25.22 14.16 17.90
N GLU A 195 26.45 14.07 17.39
CA GLU A 195 27.68 14.32 18.14
C GLU A 195 27.77 15.77 18.65
N MET A 196 27.29 16.73 17.84
CA MET A 196 27.26 18.14 18.20
C MET A 196 26.08 18.52 19.10
N GLY A 197 25.17 17.56 19.39
CA GLY A 197 23.98 17.82 20.19
C GLY A 197 23.03 18.83 19.56
N SER A 198 22.96 18.87 18.21
CA SER A 198 22.10 19.82 17.51
C SER A 198 20.63 19.55 17.81
N THR A 199 19.86 20.62 18.05
CA THR A 199 18.41 20.53 18.23
C THR A 199 17.68 20.14 16.93
N ALA A 200 18.35 20.17 15.78
CA ALA A 200 17.77 19.82 14.49
C ALA A 200 17.53 18.31 14.32
N VAL A 201 18.26 17.45 15.06
CA VAL A 201 18.21 15.98 14.93
C VAL A 201 16.77 15.47 14.97
N GLU A 202 15.99 15.86 15.97
CA GLU A 202 14.61 15.40 16.15
C GLU A 202 13.69 15.79 14.98
N ALA A 203 13.97 16.91 14.31
CA ALA A 203 13.19 17.36 13.17
C ALA A 203 13.53 16.59 11.88
N VAL A 204 14.80 16.19 11.70
CA VAL A 204 15.30 15.69 10.41
C VAL A 204 15.55 14.18 10.37
N LYS A 205 15.74 13.52 11.52
CA LYS A 205 16.18 12.12 11.61
C LYS A 205 15.28 11.12 10.87
N SER A 206 13.97 11.28 10.96
CA SER A 206 13.04 10.40 10.23
C SER A 206 13.19 10.54 8.72
N GLU A 207 13.34 11.77 8.24
CA GLU A 207 13.47 12.06 6.81
C GLU A 207 14.85 11.68 6.26
N MET A 208 15.88 11.85 7.08
CA MET A 208 17.22 11.34 6.79
C MET A 208 17.22 9.83 6.59
N ASN A 209 16.62 9.07 7.51
CA ASN A 209 16.56 7.61 7.41
C ASN A 209 15.78 7.17 6.17
N LYS A 210 14.67 7.84 5.86
CA LYS A 210 13.87 7.58 4.66
C LYS A 210 14.66 7.87 3.38
N SER A 211 15.38 8.98 3.32
CA SER A 211 16.26 9.33 2.20
C SER A 211 17.36 8.28 2.01
N LYS A 212 18.02 7.89 3.10
CA LYS A 212 19.07 6.86 3.11
C LYS A 212 18.56 5.51 2.61
N GLU A 213 17.35 5.13 2.99
CA GLU A 213 16.68 3.92 2.51
C GLU A 213 16.55 3.90 0.97
N TYR A 214 16.16 5.01 0.34
CA TYR A 214 16.06 5.10 -1.12
C TYR A 214 17.42 5.10 -1.82
N SER A 215 18.42 5.80 -1.27
CA SER A 215 19.79 5.74 -1.78
C SER A 215 20.37 4.32 -1.66
N SER A 216 20.12 3.64 -0.54
CA SER A 216 20.53 2.25 -0.30
C SER A 216 19.84 1.27 -1.25
N ASN A 217 18.55 1.48 -1.56
CA ASN A 217 17.85 0.69 -2.56
C ASN A 217 18.51 0.82 -3.94
N SER A 218 18.80 2.05 -4.37
CA SER A 218 19.50 2.28 -5.66
C SER A 218 20.88 1.64 -5.68
N LEU A 219 21.65 1.77 -4.59
CA LEU A 219 22.97 1.15 -4.46
C LEU A 219 22.90 -0.38 -4.60
N ALA A 220 21.93 -1.01 -3.93
CA ALA A 220 21.76 -2.45 -3.98
C ALA A 220 21.36 -2.94 -5.37
N ILE A 221 20.51 -2.19 -6.08
CA ILE A 221 20.12 -2.51 -7.46
C ILE A 221 21.36 -2.48 -8.38
N VAL A 222 22.17 -1.42 -8.35
CA VAL A 222 23.34 -1.33 -9.23
C VAL A 222 24.41 -2.37 -8.88
N ALA A 223 24.63 -2.65 -7.59
CA ALA A 223 25.61 -3.64 -7.13
C ALA A 223 25.24 -5.06 -7.59
N ASN A 224 23.95 -5.34 -7.77
CA ASN A 224 23.45 -6.64 -8.24
C ASN A 224 22.99 -6.61 -9.71
N PHE A 225 23.28 -5.52 -10.44
CA PHE A 225 22.63 -5.25 -11.72
C PHE A 225 22.86 -6.34 -12.76
N LYS A 226 24.08 -6.87 -12.82
CA LYS A 226 24.40 -8.00 -13.70
C LYS A 226 23.50 -9.21 -13.42
N GLY A 227 23.34 -9.58 -12.16
CA GLY A 227 22.50 -10.71 -11.75
C GLY A 227 21.01 -10.45 -11.96
N ILE A 228 20.57 -9.18 -11.96
CA ILE A 228 19.23 -8.79 -12.37
C ILE A 228 19.06 -9.01 -13.87
N LEU A 229 19.93 -8.45 -14.70
CA LEU A 229 19.86 -8.57 -16.17
C LEU A 229 19.87 -10.03 -16.64
N ASP A 230 20.69 -10.87 -16.01
CA ASP A 230 20.77 -12.31 -16.29
C ASP A 230 19.38 -13.00 -16.14
N LYS A 231 18.55 -12.60 -15.16
CA LYS A 231 17.19 -13.15 -14.97
C LYS A 231 16.22 -12.79 -16.10
N PHE A 232 16.51 -11.73 -16.85
CA PHE A 232 15.72 -11.28 -17.99
C PHE A 232 16.34 -11.65 -19.34
N ASN A 233 17.46 -12.39 -19.34
CA ASN A 233 18.24 -12.71 -20.54
C ASN A 233 18.74 -11.45 -21.29
N ILE A 234 19.04 -10.38 -20.55
CA ILE A 234 19.60 -9.14 -21.10
C ILE A 234 21.12 -9.15 -20.88
N PRO A 235 21.95 -8.95 -21.91
CA PRO A 235 23.39 -8.86 -21.71
C PRO A 235 23.76 -7.52 -21.04
N LEU A 236 24.69 -7.57 -20.08
CA LEU A 236 25.38 -6.35 -19.66
C LEU A 236 26.31 -5.89 -20.79
N HIS A 237 26.32 -4.59 -21.02
CA HIS A 237 26.86 -3.98 -22.21
C HIS A 237 28.35 -3.62 -22.12
#